data_AF-A0A4R0KW08-F1
#
_entry.id   AF-A0A4R0KW08-F1
#
_cell.length_a   1.000
_cell.length_b   1.000
_cell.length_c   1.000
_cell.angle_alpha   90.00
_cell.angle_beta   90.00
_cell.angle_gamma   90.00
#
_symmetry.space_group_name_H-M   'P 1'
#
loop_
_entity.id
_entity.type
_entity.pdbx_description
1 polymer ?
#
loop_
_entity_poly.entity_id
_entity_poly.type
_entity_poly.pdbx_seq_one_letter_code
_entity_poly.pdbx_strand_id
1 'polypeptide(L)'
;MVGRFNVRSGDGDQDWTVWDNAANGNRGSGLTEEAAHKLAADLELQYDVYGPRSADHNRRVDPPVAVETASQLAGWLDAWIFEQGTWVGRVRGPGGRVAWVPQAELRRVEQF
;
A
#
# COMPACT_ATOMS: atom_id res chain seq x y z
N MET A 1 3.34 -0.83 -11.19
CA MET A 1 2.45 -1.94 -10.79
C MET A 1 2.60 -2.07 -9.29
N VAL A 2 1.50 -2.09 -8.53
CA VAL A 2 1.58 -2.46 -7.11
C VAL A 2 1.95 -3.93 -7.01
N GLY A 3 2.89 -4.28 -6.13
CA GLY A 3 3.43 -5.64 -6.03
C GLY A 3 4.90 -5.74 -6.44
N ARG A 4 5.61 -4.62 -6.51
CA ARG A 4 7.08 -4.62 -6.60
C ARG A 4 7.69 -5.17 -5.31
N PHE A 5 7.10 -4.85 -4.17
CA PHE A 5 7.59 -5.23 -2.85
C PHE A 5 6.77 -6.39 -2.29
N ASN A 6 7.41 -7.56 -2.17
CA ASN A 6 6.81 -8.76 -1.61
C ASN A 6 7.17 -8.90 -0.14
N VAL A 7 6.16 -9.06 0.71
CA VAL A 7 6.35 -9.44 2.12
C VAL A 7 6.49 -10.96 2.18
N ARG A 8 7.52 -11.46 2.85
CA ARG A 8 7.78 -12.89 3.04
C ARG A 8 7.94 -13.20 4.52
N SER A 9 7.29 -14.26 4.98
CA SER A 9 7.47 -14.81 6.33
C SER A 9 8.76 -15.62 6.41
N GLY A 10 9.45 -15.52 7.54
CA GLY A 10 10.51 -16.46 7.94
C GLY A 10 10.01 -17.44 8.99
N ASP A 11 10.93 -18.04 9.74
CA ASP A 11 10.63 -19.14 10.69
C ASP A 11 10.16 -18.65 12.07
N GLY A 12 10.23 -17.34 12.34
CA GLY A 12 9.84 -16.74 13.63
C GLY A 12 9.02 -15.46 13.52
N ASP A 13 8.42 -15.04 14.64
CA ASP A 13 7.50 -13.87 14.71
C ASP A 13 8.13 -12.53 14.28
N GLN A 14 9.46 -12.43 14.33
CA GLN A 14 10.25 -11.27 13.90
C GLN A 14 11.19 -11.62 12.74
N ASP A 15 10.78 -12.55 11.88
CA ASP A 15 11.59 -12.99 10.74
C ASP A 15 10.95 -12.62 9.40
N TRP A 16 10.16 -11.54 9.39
CA TRP A 16 9.55 -11.05 8.15
C TRP A 16 10.53 -10.21 7.36
N THR A 17 10.49 -10.36 6.04
CA THR A 17 11.36 -9.67 5.08
C THR A 17 10.52 -8.97 4.01
N VAL A 18 11.07 -7.88 3.47
CA VAL A 18 10.51 -7.18 2.31
C VAL A 18 11.48 -7.33 1.15
N TRP A 19 11.04 -8.05 0.12
CA TRP A 19 11.80 -8.32 -1.10
C TRP A 19 11.40 -7.37 -2.22
N ASP A 20 12.37 -6.71 -2.86
CA ASP A 20 12.19 -5.90 -4.05
C ASP A 20 12.44 -6.74 -5.31
N ASN A 21 11.38 -7.05 -6.07
CA ASN A 21 11.50 -7.87 -7.27
C ASN A 21 12.26 -7.18 -8.41
N ALA A 22 12.24 -5.84 -8.47
CA ALA A 22 12.92 -5.12 -9.55
C ALA A 22 14.44 -5.03 -9.29
N ALA A 23 14.83 -4.94 -8.01
CA ALA A 23 16.23 -4.91 -7.61
C ALA A 23 16.83 -6.30 -7.30
N ASN A 24 16.00 -7.34 -7.22
CA ASN A 24 16.37 -8.68 -6.75
C ASN A 24 17.13 -8.64 -5.41
N GLY A 25 16.56 -7.96 -4.42
CA GLY A 25 17.22 -7.81 -3.12
C GLY A 25 16.28 -7.45 -1.96
N ASN A 26 16.80 -7.61 -0.74
CA ASN A 26 16.08 -7.25 0.48
C ASN A 26 16.07 -5.73 0.70
N ARG A 27 14.91 -5.22 1.09
CA ARG A 27 14.69 -3.83 1.56
C ARG A 27 14.46 -3.74 3.06
N GLY A 28 14.19 -4.87 3.71
CA GLY A 28 14.08 -4.99 5.16
C GLY A 28 14.06 -6.47 5.58
N SER A 29 14.56 -6.74 6.77
CA SER A 29 14.62 -8.08 7.37
C SER A 29 14.55 -7.98 8.89
N GLY A 30 14.18 -9.06 9.57
CA GLY A 30 14.05 -9.07 11.03
C GLY A 30 12.85 -8.24 11.51
N LEU A 31 11.81 -8.13 10.69
CA LEU A 31 10.64 -7.30 10.96
C LEU A 31 9.52 -8.14 11.57
N THR A 32 8.61 -7.49 12.31
CA THR A 32 7.28 -8.05 12.56
C THR A 32 6.47 -8.05 11.25
N GLU A 33 5.45 -8.89 11.17
CA GLU A 33 4.51 -8.92 10.04
C GLU A 33 3.95 -7.53 9.71
N GLU A 34 3.45 -6.82 10.74
CA GLU A 34 2.89 -5.48 10.60
C GLU A 34 3.92 -4.48 10.05
N ALA A 35 5.15 -4.51 10.59
CA ALA A 35 6.22 -3.62 10.15
C ALA A 35 6.64 -3.93 8.70
N ALA A 36 6.67 -5.20 8.29
CA ALA A 36 6.97 -5.61 6.93
C ALA A 36 5.90 -5.13 5.93
N HIS A 37 4.61 -5.32 6.25
CA HIS A 37 3.51 -4.81 5.42
C HIS A 37 3.50 -3.29 5.34
N LYS A 38 3.75 -2.59 6.45
CA LYS A 38 3.87 -1.13 6.45
C LYS A 38 5.04 -0.67 5.59
N LEU A 39 6.21 -1.29 5.73
CA LEU A 39 7.40 -0.95 4.93
C LEU A 39 7.14 -1.18 3.45
N ALA A 40 6.56 -2.32 3.06
CA ALA A 40 6.20 -2.60 1.68
C ALA A 40 5.25 -1.54 1.12
N ALA A 41 4.19 -1.20 1.86
CA ALA A 41 3.23 -0.15 1.46
C ALA A 41 3.85 1.25 1.36
N ASP A 42 4.81 1.59 2.23
CA ASP A 42 5.53 2.86 2.18
C ASP A 42 6.52 2.91 1.00
N LEU A 43 7.09 1.77 0.60
CA LEU A 43 7.94 1.64 -0.58
C LEU A 43 7.13 1.69 -1.89
N GLU A 44 5.94 1.08 -1.93
CA GLU A 44 5.02 1.16 -3.07
C GLU A 44 4.58 2.61 -3.36
N LEU A 45 4.56 3.50 -2.37
CA LEU A 45 4.34 4.94 -2.59
C LEU A 45 5.51 5.64 -3.28
N GLN A 46 6.73 5.14 -3.08
CA GLN A 46 7.95 5.81 -3.53
C GLN A 46 8.43 5.26 -4.87
N TYR A 47 8.15 3.99 -5.15
CA TYR A 47 8.66 3.29 -6.31
C TYR A 47 7.54 2.60 -7.09
N ASP A 48 7.69 2.56 -8.41
CA ASP A 48 6.99 1.64 -9.29
C ASP A 48 7.99 0.63 -9.89
N VAL A 49 7.60 -0.10 -10.94
CA VAL A 49 8.47 -1.10 -11.58
C VAL A 49 9.65 -0.50 -12.35
N TYR A 50 9.58 0.77 -12.73
CA TYR A 50 10.61 1.46 -13.51
C TYR A 50 11.60 2.24 -12.63
N GLY A 51 11.25 2.51 -11.37
CA GLY A 51 12.12 3.25 -10.46
C GLY A 51 11.33 4.09 -9.47
N PRO A 52 11.88 5.21 -9.00
CA PRO A 52 11.14 6.19 -8.21
C PRO A 52 9.92 6.70 -8.99
N ARG A 53 8.78 6.84 -8.31
CA ARG A 53 7.58 7.43 -8.90
C ARG A 53 7.78 8.91 -9.17
N SER A 54 7.16 9.40 -10.25
CA SER A 54 6.97 10.84 -10.45
C SER A 54 6.10 11.43 -9.34
N ALA A 55 6.37 12.69 -8.97
CA ALA A 55 5.54 13.44 -8.03
C ALA A 55 4.07 13.52 -8.51
N ASP A 56 3.83 13.58 -9.81
CA ASP A 56 2.47 13.62 -10.38
C ASP A 56 1.74 12.27 -10.29
N HIS A 57 2.46 11.18 -10.02
CA HIS A 57 1.93 9.82 -9.88
C HIS A 57 1.72 9.41 -8.42
N ASN A 58 1.84 10.35 -7.48
CA ASN A 58 1.56 10.13 -6.07
C ASN A 58 0.80 11.33 -5.51
N ARG A 59 -0.29 11.09 -4.78
CA ARG A 59 -1.04 12.13 -4.08
C ARG A 59 -1.32 11.67 -2.66
N ARG A 60 -0.90 12.47 -1.67
CA ARG A 60 -1.25 12.23 -0.27
C ARG A 60 -2.67 12.76 0.00
N VAL A 61 -3.39 12.05 0.86
CA VAL A 61 -4.72 12.46 1.34
C VAL A 61 -4.60 12.74 2.83
N ASP A 62 -4.64 14.02 3.17
CA ASP A 62 -4.52 14.50 4.55
C ASP A 62 -5.58 15.58 4.82
N PRO A 63 -6.52 15.36 5.78
CA PRO A 63 -6.65 14.17 6.63
C PRO A 63 -7.08 12.93 5.84
N PRO A 64 -6.73 11.71 6.30
CA PRO A 64 -7.22 10.47 5.70
C PRO A 64 -8.75 10.42 5.66
N VAL A 65 -9.30 9.93 4.54
CA VAL A 65 -10.75 9.90 4.29
C VAL A 65 -11.30 8.50 4.47
N ALA A 66 -12.41 8.35 5.20
CA ALA A 66 -13.10 7.08 5.30
C ALA A 66 -13.69 6.66 3.95
N VAL A 67 -13.40 5.43 3.54
CA VAL A 67 -13.84 4.85 2.26
C VAL A 67 -14.45 3.47 2.45
N GLU A 68 -15.36 3.14 1.55
CA GLU A 68 -16.01 1.84 1.43
C GLU A 68 -15.81 1.27 0.02
N THR A 69 -15.82 -0.06 -0.07
CA THR A 69 -16.01 -0.75 -1.35
C THR A 69 -17.49 -1.05 -1.56
N ALA A 70 -17.84 -1.66 -2.71
CA ALA A 70 -19.22 -2.00 -3.05
C ALA A 70 -19.97 -2.83 -1.98
N SER A 71 -19.26 -3.54 -1.10
CA SER A 71 -19.87 -4.47 -0.13
C SER A 71 -19.56 -4.18 1.34
N GLN A 72 -18.60 -3.30 1.67
CA GLN A 72 -18.19 -3.08 3.06
C GLN A 72 -17.32 -1.82 3.25
N LEU A 73 -17.24 -1.36 4.50
CA LEU A 73 -16.25 -0.37 4.91
C LEU A 73 -14.84 -0.90 4.60
N ALA A 74 -14.08 -0.15 3.81
CA ALA A 74 -12.74 -0.54 3.37
C ALA A 74 -11.65 -0.05 4.34
N GLY A 75 -11.88 1.10 4.98
CA GLY A 75 -10.96 1.70 5.95
C GLY A 75 -10.73 3.19 5.65
N TRP A 76 -9.49 3.64 5.88
CA TRP A 76 -9.09 5.04 5.68
C TRP A 76 -8.09 5.17 4.53
N LEU A 77 -8.48 5.92 3.51
CA LEU A 77 -7.67 6.28 2.37
C LEU A 77 -6.71 7.43 2.74
N ASP A 78 -5.41 7.20 2.65
CA ASP A 78 -4.38 8.21 3.00
C ASP A 78 -3.43 8.57 1.85
N ALA A 79 -3.50 7.87 0.73
CA ALA A 79 -2.71 8.16 -0.46
C ALA A 79 -3.32 7.56 -1.73
N TRP A 80 -2.95 8.13 -2.87
CA TRP A 80 -3.19 7.64 -4.20
C TRP A 80 -1.89 7.49 -4.95
N ILE A 81 -1.77 6.44 -5.76
CA ILE A 81 -0.73 6.29 -6.76
C ILE A 81 -1.35 6.11 -8.14
N PHE A 82 -0.69 6.64 -9.17
CA PHE A 82 -1.09 6.45 -10.55
C PHE A 82 -0.37 5.24 -11.14
N GLU A 83 -1.14 4.30 -11.69
CA GLU A 83 -0.68 3.00 -12.13
C GLU A 83 -1.43 2.58 -13.39
N GLN A 84 -0.71 2.28 -14.47
CA GLN A 84 -1.28 1.75 -15.72
C GLN A 84 -2.51 2.53 -16.23
N GLY A 85 -2.52 3.86 -16.08
CA GLY A 85 -3.62 4.72 -16.53
C GLY A 85 -4.77 4.88 -15.52
N THR A 86 -4.70 4.27 -14.34
CA THR A 86 -5.71 4.39 -13.29
C THR A 86 -5.11 4.83 -11.95
N TRP A 87 -5.92 5.44 -11.10
CA TRP A 87 -5.54 5.74 -9.72
C TRP A 87 -5.86 4.55 -8.82
N VAL A 88 -4.91 4.21 -7.96
CA VAL A 88 -5.04 3.14 -6.95
C VAL A 88 -4.82 3.76 -5.57
N GLY A 89 -5.79 3.58 -4.68
CA GLY A 89 -5.82 4.17 -3.36
C GLY A 89 -5.20 3.24 -2.32
N ARG A 90 -4.37 3.81 -1.43
CA ARG A 90 -3.87 3.13 -0.24
C ARG A 90 -4.91 3.24 0.86
N VAL A 91 -5.54 2.11 1.18
CA VAL A 91 -6.55 2.02 2.22
C VAL A 91 -5.94 1.30 3.43
N ARG A 92 -5.95 1.97 4.57
CA ARG A 92 -5.56 1.39 5.85
C ARG A 92 -6.79 0.84 6.55
N GLY A 93 -6.85 -0.47 6.73
CA GLY A 93 -7.92 -1.14 7.47
C GLY A 93 -7.65 -1.16 8.98
N PRO A 94 -8.61 -1.71 9.75
CA PRO A 94 -8.41 -1.98 11.17
C PRO A 94 -7.18 -2.89 11.39
N GLY A 95 -6.38 -2.61 12.42
CA GLY A 95 -5.19 -3.41 12.73
C GLY A 95 -4.01 -3.19 11.79
N GLY A 96 -3.90 -2.01 11.15
CA GLY A 96 -2.71 -1.61 10.39
C GLY A 96 -2.55 -2.26 9.02
N ARG A 97 -3.47 -3.15 8.62
CA ARG A 97 -3.46 -3.80 7.30
C ARG A 97 -3.63 -2.77 6.20
N VAL A 98 -2.81 -2.88 5.15
CA VAL A 98 -2.88 -2.00 3.99
C VAL A 98 -3.40 -2.77 2.78
N ALA A 99 -4.37 -2.18 2.10
CA ALA A 99 -4.85 -2.63 0.80
C ALA A 99 -4.65 -1.54 -0.26
N TRP A 100 -4.41 -1.96 -1.48
CA TRP A 100 -4.34 -1.09 -2.65
C TRP A 100 -5.58 -1.36 -3.51
N VAL A 101 -6.47 -0.38 -3.59
CA VAL A 101 -7.80 -0.56 -4.20
C VAL A 101 -7.97 0.41 -5.37
N PRO A 102 -8.39 -0.05 -6.56
CA PRO A 102 -8.66 0.84 -7.70
C PRO A 102 -9.68 1.92 -7.37
N GLN A 103 -9.50 3.12 -7.91
CA GLN A 103 -10.42 4.26 -7.68
C GLN A 103 -11.87 3.90 -8.00
N ALA A 104 -12.11 3.11 -9.06
CA ALA A 104 -13.45 2.71 -9.47
C ALA A 104 -14.21 1.87 -8.42
N GLU A 105 -13.48 1.25 -7.50
CA GLU A 105 -14.02 0.40 -6.43
C GLU A 105 -14.20 1.14 -5.10
N LEU A 106 -13.66 2.36 -4.98
CA LEU A 106 -13.72 3.15 -3.76
C LEU A 106 -14.82 4.20 -3.81
N ARG A 107 -15.62 4.26 -2.75
CA ARG A 107 -16.60 5.31 -2.51
C ARG A 107 -16.28 5.98 -1.17
N ARG A 108 -16.52 7.28 -1.08
CA ARG A 108 -16.43 7.97 0.21
C ARG A 108 -17.62 7.54 1.06
N VAL A 109 -17.39 7.30 2.34
CA VAL A 109 -18.48 7.14 3.29
C VAL A 109 -19.14 8.51 3.43
N GLU A 110 -20.39 8.65 2.99
CA GLU A 110 -21.18 9.85 3.25
C GLU A 110 -21.45 9.94 4.76
N GLN A 111 -20.90 10.97 5.40
CA GLN A 111 -21.24 11.30 6.77
C GLN A 111 -22.63 11.98 6.75
N PHE A 112 -23.63 11.30 7.29
CA PHE A 112 -24.96 11.89 7.57
C PHE A 112 -24.91 12.74 8.84
#